data_AF-A0A0H5NRX2-F1
#
_entry.id   AF-A0A0H5NRX2-F1
#
_cell.length_a   1.000
_cell.length_b   1.000
_cell.length_c   1.000
_cell.angle_alpha   90.00
_cell.angle_beta   90.00
_cell.angle_gamma   90.00
#
_symmetry.space_group_name_H-M   'P 1'
#
loop_
_entity.id
_entity.type
_entity.pdbx_description
1 polymer ?
#
loop_
_entity_poly.entity_id
_entity_poly.type
_entity_poly.pdbx_seq_one_letter_code
_entity_poly.pdbx_strand_id
1 'polypeptide(L)'
;MRIFPFRNRGAGPVDLRDVEQAVAALELPEAVFKTCPWQPRELVETGLRQWLRCCGAAMRDGQVIGMPSHAVDEAWHGLILCTERYAAFCDAAYGRFLHHYPDGSGSPTAAKHGTMTEQLGRTVVAWSLVAQPGETCVLWDLDRRVGVTHPWGIAAERVAAIEAELRRAAPDHS
;
A
#
# COMPACT_ATOMS: atom_id res chain seq x y z
N MET A 1 -0.10 -22.71 31.29
CA MET A 1 0.16 -22.80 29.85
C MET A 1 -1.06 -22.21 29.12
N ARG A 2 -0.98 -20.97 28.63
CA ARG A 2 -2.08 -20.36 27.87
C ARG A 2 -1.98 -20.89 26.44
N ILE A 3 -2.95 -21.72 26.06
CA ILE A 3 -3.11 -22.20 24.70
C ILE A 3 -3.58 -20.99 23.89
N PHE A 4 -2.71 -20.42 23.08
CA PHE A 4 -3.11 -19.46 22.05
C PHE A 4 -3.84 -20.27 20.97
N PRO A 5 -5.12 -20.01 20.68
CA PRO A 5 -5.77 -20.70 19.57
C PRO A 5 -5.09 -20.22 18.28
N PHE A 6 -4.65 -21.16 17.44
CA PHE A 6 -4.35 -20.88 16.04
C PHE A 6 -5.65 -20.38 15.41
N ARG A 7 -5.76 -19.06 15.26
CA ARG A 7 -6.87 -18.43 14.57
C ARG A 7 -6.66 -18.70 13.09
N ASN A 8 -7.16 -19.85 12.61
CA ASN A 8 -7.18 -20.17 11.19
C ASN A 8 -8.21 -19.24 10.52
N ARG A 9 -7.78 -18.00 10.19
CA ARG A 9 -8.56 -17.12 9.33
C ARG A 9 -8.47 -17.73 7.93
N GLY A 10 -9.47 -18.52 7.54
CA GLY A 10 -9.62 -18.96 6.15
C GLY A 10 -9.68 -17.77 5.19
N ALA A 11 -9.58 -18.05 3.88
CA ALA A 11 -9.54 -17.10 2.76
C ALA A 11 -10.84 -16.27 2.57
N GLY A 12 -11.29 -15.60 3.63
CA GLY A 12 -12.36 -14.63 3.58
C GLY A 12 -11.92 -13.32 2.91
N PRO A 13 -12.86 -12.43 2.60
CA PRO A 13 -12.54 -11.09 2.12
C PRO A 13 -11.72 -10.34 3.17
N VAL A 14 -10.79 -9.49 2.72
CA VAL A 14 -9.95 -8.64 3.59
C VAL A 14 -10.85 -7.63 4.32
N ASP A 15 -10.80 -7.58 5.66
CA ASP A 15 -11.49 -6.56 6.48
C ASP A 15 -10.57 -5.34 6.65
N LEU A 16 -11.01 -4.17 6.16
CA LEU A 16 -10.21 -2.94 6.23
C LEU A 16 -9.95 -2.46 7.67
N ARG A 17 -10.75 -2.89 8.65
CA ARG A 17 -10.47 -2.59 10.07
C ARG A 17 -9.29 -3.38 10.59
N ASP A 18 -9.16 -4.66 10.20
CA ASP A 18 -7.98 -5.46 10.52
C ASP A 18 -6.74 -4.89 9.83
N VAL A 19 -6.88 -4.44 8.58
CA VAL A 19 -5.79 -3.75 7.83
C VAL A 19 -5.34 -2.50 8.60
N GLU A 20 -6.26 -1.61 8.97
CA GLU A 20 -5.94 -0.38 9.72
C GLU A 20 -5.24 -0.71 11.04
N GLN A 21 -5.78 -1.65 11.82
CA GLN A 21 -5.19 -2.05 13.10
C GLN A 21 -3.78 -2.64 12.94
N ALA A 22 -3.59 -3.51 11.96
CA ALA A 22 -2.29 -4.12 11.68
C ALA A 22 -1.28 -3.09 11.18
N VAL A 23 -1.69 -2.15 10.31
CA VAL A 23 -0.84 -1.05 9.85
C VAL A 23 -0.48 -0.11 10.99
N ALA A 24 -1.41 0.22 11.89
CA ALA A 24 -1.13 1.05 13.05
C ALA A 24 -0.16 0.38 14.05
N ALA A 25 -0.29 -0.93 14.24
CA ALA A 25 0.57 -1.72 15.14
C ALA A 25 1.94 -2.09 14.52
N LEU A 26 2.12 -1.90 13.21
CA LEU A 26 3.35 -2.28 12.52
C LEU A 26 4.53 -1.42 13.00
N GLU A 27 5.52 -2.04 13.63
CA GLU A 27 6.79 -1.40 13.93
C GLU A 27 7.72 -1.49 12.72
N LEU A 28 8.43 -0.40 12.42
CA LEU A 28 9.37 -0.30 11.32
C LEU A 28 10.77 -0.03 11.89
N PRO A 29 11.54 -1.07 12.29
CA PRO A 29 12.88 -0.90 12.83
C PRO A 29 13.83 -0.32 11.78
N GLU A 30 14.98 0.21 12.21
CA GLU A 30 16.00 0.78 11.30
C GLU A 30 16.41 -0.16 10.16
N ALA A 31 16.42 -1.48 10.41
CA ALA A 31 16.72 -2.48 9.39
C ALA A 31 15.82 -2.38 8.14
N VAL A 32 14.57 -1.91 8.28
CA VAL A 32 13.64 -1.69 7.15
C VAL A 32 14.15 -0.63 6.18
N PHE A 33 14.93 0.34 6.67
CA PHE A 33 15.39 1.48 5.86
C PHE A 33 16.84 1.34 5.40
N LYS A 34 17.46 0.17 5.61
CA LYS A 34 18.89 -0.03 5.33
C LYS A 34 19.27 0.29 3.87
N THR A 35 18.38 0.04 2.91
CA THR A 35 18.58 0.36 1.49
C THR A 35 17.81 1.60 1.03
N CYS A 36 17.06 2.24 1.93
CA CYS A 36 16.27 3.44 1.64
C CYS A 36 17.00 4.68 2.16
N PRO A 37 17.83 5.36 1.34
CA PRO A 37 18.67 6.47 1.80
C PRO A 37 17.89 7.79 2.00
N TRP A 38 16.66 7.86 1.52
CA TRP A 38 15.92 9.12 1.43
C TRP A 38 15.39 9.61 2.78
N GLN A 39 15.41 10.92 2.96
CA GLN A 39 15.04 11.62 4.19
C GLN A 39 14.06 12.77 3.89
N PRO A 40 13.19 13.15 4.85
CA PRO A 40 13.07 12.59 6.20
C PRO A 40 12.42 11.21 6.22
N ARG A 41 12.95 10.31 7.05
CA ARG A 41 12.48 8.92 7.17
C ARG A 41 11.01 8.84 7.56
N GLU A 42 10.54 9.74 8.41
CA GLU A 42 9.15 9.79 8.89
C GLU A 42 8.15 9.98 7.73
N LEU A 43 8.57 10.68 6.67
CA LEU A 43 7.75 10.85 5.47
C LEU A 43 7.66 9.55 4.67
N VAL A 44 8.77 8.82 4.54
CA VAL A 44 8.80 7.50 3.89
C VAL A 44 7.97 6.49 4.68
N GLU A 45 8.09 6.48 6.01
CA GLU A 45 7.25 5.66 6.90
C GLU A 45 5.77 5.96 6.74
N THR A 46 5.39 7.24 6.67
CA THR A 46 4.01 7.65 6.43
C THR A 46 3.51 7.12 5.08
N GLY A 47 4.31 7.26 4.03
CA GLY A 47 4.00 6.73 2.69
C GLY A 47 3.82 5.21 2.69
N LEU A 48 4.73 4.47 3.34
CA LEU A 48 4.63 3.02 3.45
C LEU A 48 3.34 2.59 4.15
N ARG A 49 2.95 3.24 5.25
CA ARG A 49 1.68 2.94 5.95
C ARG A 49 0.45 3.26 5.10
N GLN A 50 0.45 4.37 4.37
CA GLN A 50 -0.64 4.71 3.44
C GLN A 50 -0.75 3.67 2.33
N TRP A 51 0.39 3.25 1.76
CA TRP A 51 0.42 2.25 0.71
C TRP A 51 -0.08 0.88 1.17
N LEU A 52 0.36 0.41 2.35
CA LEU A 52 -0.07 -0.87 2.90
C LEU A 52 -1.58 -0.91 3.19
N ARG A 53 -2.21 0.23 3.52
CA ARG A 53 -3.67 0.34 3.61
C ARG A 53 -4.33 0.20 2.25
N CYS A 54 -3.81 0.89 1.22
CA CYS A 54 -4.28 0.74 -0.16
C CYS A 54 -4.19 -0.72 -0.64
N CYS A 55 -3.11 -1.44 -0.32
CA CYS A 55 -2.97 -2.86 -0.62
C CYS A 55 -4.13 -3.68 -0.05
N GLY A 56 -4.57 -3.40 1.18
CA GLY A 56 -5.72 -4.06 1.80
C GLY A 56 -7.02 -3.87 1.00
N ALA A 57 -7.31 -2.63 0.56
CA ALA A 57 -8.48 -2.34 -0.28
C ALA A 57 -8.40 -3.02 -1.64
N ALA A 58 -7.24 -2.97 -2.29
CA ALA A 58 -7.04 -3.66 -3.55
C ALA A 58 -7.22 -5.19 -3.42
N MET A 59 -6.65 -5.78 -2.36
CA MET A 59 -6.77 -7.22 -2.10
C MET A 59 -8.20 -7.64 -1.77
N ARG A 60 -8.99 -6.80 -1.07
CA ARG A 60 -10.42 -7.04 -0.84
C ARG A 60 -11.18 -7.16 -2.16
N ASP A 61 -10.86 -6.28 -3.11
CA ASP A 61 -11.59 -6.13 -4.38
C ASP A 61 -10.94 -6.92 -5.54
N GLY A 62 -9.95 -7.77 -5.24
CA GLY A 62 -9.25 -8.61 -6.22
C GLY A 62 -8.44 -7.82 -7.24
N GLN A 63 -8.03 -6.59 -6.91
CA GLN A 63 -7.29 -5.68 -7.78
C GLN A 63 -5.79 -5.70 -7.50
N VAL A 64 -5.01 -5.30 -8.50
CA VAL A 64 -3.59 -4.96 -8.37
C VAL A 64 -3.43 -3.46 -8.58
N ILE A 65 -2.64 -2.86 -7.70
CA ILE A 65 -2.39 -1.43 -7.60
C ILE A 65 -0.91 -1.15 -7.86
N GLY A 66 -0.60 0.02 -8.42
CA GLY A 66 0.76 0.42 -8.79
C GLY A 66 1.45 1.21 -7.68
N MET A 67 2.73 0.95 -7.46
CA MET A 67 3.56 1.71 -6.53
C MET A 67 3.90 3.10 -7.13
N PRO A 68 3.52 4.23 -6.50
CA PRO A 68 3.78 5.56 -7.03
C PRO A 68 5.09 6.19 -6.52
N SER A 69 5.89 5.49 -5.71
CA SER A 69 7.08 6.05 -5.05
C SER A 69 8.23 5.04 -4.94
N HIS A 70 9.41 5.43 -5.42
CA HIS A 70 10.65 4.66 -5.26
C HIS A 70 11.04 4.51 -3.79
N ALA A 71 10.93 5.58 -3.00
CA ALA A 71 11.34 5.53 -1.60
C ALA A 71 10.44 4.60 -0.77
N VAL A 72 9.14 4.59 -1.07
CA VAL A 72 8.20 3.65 -0.44
C VAL A 72 8.44 2.21 -0.90
N ASP A 73 8.79 2.00 -2.18
CA ASP A 73 9.14 0.68 -2.70
C ASP A 73 10.37 0.08 -2.00
N GLU A 74 11.44 0.85 -1.88
CA GLU A 74 12.67 0.42 -1.18
C GLU A 74 12.41 0.14 0.31
N ALA A 75 11.60 0.98 0.98
CA ALA A 75 11.20 0.71 2.36
C ALA A 75 10.34 -0.57 2.46
N TRP A 76 9.47 -0.84 1.49
CA TRP A 76 8.70 -2.08 1.45
C TRP A 76 9.61 -3.29 1.21
N HIS A 77 10.61 -3.20 0.34
CA HIS A 77 11.62 -4.25 0.15
C HIS A 77 12.36 -4.55 1.46
N GLY A 78 12.80 -3.52 2.19
CA GLY A 78 13.43 -3.70 3.49
C GLY A 78 12.50 -4.33 4.53
N LEU A 79 11.20 -4.03 4.49
CA LEU A 79 10.20 -4.71 5.31
C LEU A 79 10.07 -6.20 4.94
N ILE A 80 10.05 -6.54 3.64
CA ILE A 80 10.01 -7.94 3.16
C ILE A 80 11.21 -8.74 3.69
N LEU A 81 12.40 -8.13 3.75
CA LEU A 81 13.61 -8.76 4.29
C LEU A 81 13.52 -9.04 5.80
N CYS A 82 12.65 -8.33 6.53
CA CYS A 82 12.28 -8.67 7.91
C CYS A 82 11.22 -9.78 7.91
N THR A 83 11.57 -10.95 7.36
CA THR A 83 10.63 -11.98 6.89
C THR A 83 9.59 -12.43 7.92
N GLU A 84 9.99 -12.68 9.18
CA GLU A 84 9.06 -13.07 10.26
C GLU A 84 8.02 -11.96 10.54
N ARG A 85 8.50 -10.71 10.64
CA ARG A 85 7.65 -9.54 10.85
C ARG A 85 6.72 -9.30 9.67
N TYR A 86 7.23 -9.43 8.46
CA TYR A 86 6.44 -9.25 7.24
C TYR A 86 5.34 -10.32 7.10
N ALA A 87 5.67 -11.58 7.39
CA ALA A 87 4.69 -12.67 7.39
C ALA A 87 3.59 -12.45 8.44
N ALA A 88 3.98 -12.08 9.67
CA ALA A 88 3.03 -11.79 10.74
C ALA A 88 2.13 -10.58 10.40
N PHE A 89 2.70 -9.52 9.81
CA PHE A 89 1.95 -8.37 9.33
C PHE A 89 0.93 -8.78 8.25
N CYS A 90 1.35 -9.55 7.23
CA CYS A 90 0.47 -9.98 6.16
C CYS A 90 -0.69 -10.86 6.66
N ASP A 91 -0.42 -11.77 7.61
CA ASP A 91 -1.45 -12.58 8.24
C ASP A 91 -2.46 -11.71 9.03
N ALA A 92 -1.95 -10.77 9.83
CA ALA A 92 -2.79 -9.88 10.63
C ALA A 92 -3.64 -8.93 9.77
N ALA A 93 -3.04 -8.32 8.75
CA ALA A 93 -3.68 -7.31 7.91
C ALA A 93 -4.59 -7.93 6.84
N TYR A 94 -4.13 -8.99 6.18
CA TYR A 94 -4.75 -9.48 4.95
C TYR A 94 -5.23 -10.94 5.05
N GLY A 95 -4.84 -11.68 6.09
CA GLY A 95 -5.08 -13.12 6.20
C GLY A 95 -4.35 -13.95 5.13
N ARG A 96 -3.43 -13.34 4.37
CA ARG A 96 -2.63 -13.97 3.32
C ARG A 96 -1.43 -13.11 2.95
N PHE A 97 -0.44 -13.70 2.32
CA PHE A 97 0.80 -13.00 1.96
C PHE A 97 0.57 -11.95 0.86
N LEU A 98 1.08 -10.75 1.06
CA LEU A 98 1.19 -9.74 0.00
C LEU A 98 2.47 -10.02 -0.80
N HIS A 99 2.31 -10.58 -1.99
CA HIS A 99 3.45 -10.94 -2.84
C HIS A 99 4.01 -9.71 -3.58
N HIS A 100 5.32 -9.52 -3.50
CA HIS A 100 6.05 -8.59 -4.35
C HIS A 100 6.56 -9.31 -5.60
N TYR A 101 6.41 -8.68 -6.77
CA TYR A 101 6.89 -9.20 -8.05
C TYR A 101 7.81 -8.15 -8.68
N PRO A 102 9.14 -8.31 -8.56
CA PRO A 102 10.09 -7.40 -9.19
C PRO A 102 9.88 -7.31 -10.71
N ASP A 103 10.23 -6.17 -11.29
CA ASP A 103 10.23 -6.01 -12.75
C ASP A 103 11.04 -7.11 -13.43
N GLY A 104 10.46 -7.73 -14.45
CA GLY A 104 11.08 -8.82 -15.20
C GLY A 104 11.01 -10.20 -14.52
N SER A 105 10.59 -10.32 -13.26
CA SER A 105 10.42 -11.63 -12.61
C SER A 105 9.14 -12.36 -13.04
N GLY A 106 8.24 -11.67 -13.75
CA GLY A 106 6.99 -12.20 -14.28
C GLY A 106 6.02 -12.61 -13.19
N SER A 107 5.04 -11.77 -12.86
CA SER A 107 3.84 -12.29 -12.20
C SER A 107 3.14 -13.24 -13.19
N PRO A 108 2.69 -14.45 -12.77
CA PRO A 108 1.88 -15.35 -13.62
C PRO A 108 0.60 -14.68 -14.17
N THR A 109 0.25 -13.52 -13.63
CA THR A 109 -0.92 -12.73 -13.98
C THR A 109 -0.58 -11.33 -14.47
N ALA A 110 0.69 -10.99 -14.72
CA ALA A 110 1.14 -9.65 -15.12
C ALA A 110 0.34 -9.08 -16.31
N ALA A 111 0.08 -9.89 -17.34
CA ALA A 111 -0.71 -9.48 -18.51
C ALA A 111 -2.19 -9.18 -18.19
N LYS A 112 -2.72 -9.65 -17.05
CA LYS A 112 -4.11 -9.45 -16.62
C LYS A 112 -4.30 -8.18 -15.79
N HIS A 113 -3.22 -7.53 -15.34
CA HIS A 113 -3.29 -6.40 -14.40
C HIS A 113 -3.37 -5.03 -15.06
N GLY A 114 -3.35 -4.98 -16.40
CA GLY A 114 -3.36 -3.74 -17.17
C GLY A 114 -2.03 -2.99 -17.12
N THR A 115 -2.01 -1.83 -17.77
CA THR A 115 -0.89 -0.90 -17.84
C THR A 115 -0.51 -0.34 -16.46
N MET A 116 0.74 0.12 -16.31
CA MET A 116 1.19 0.82 -15.10
C MET A 116 0.31 2.04 -14.81
N THR A 117 -0.12 2.76 -15.85
CA THR A 117 -1.08 3.87 -15.74
C THR A 117 -2.36 3.41 -15.04
N GLU A 118 -3.01 2.34 -15.50
CA GLU A 118 -4.24 1.84 -14.88
C GLU A 118 -4.01 1.41 -13.43
N GLN A 119 -2.90 0.72 -13.15
CA GLN A 119 -2.55 0.28 -11.79
C GLN A 119 -2.35 1.47 -10.83
N LEU A 120 -1.67 2.53 -11.26
CA LEU A 120 -1.56 3.79 -10.50
C LEU A 120 -2.92 4.47 -10.30
N GLY A 121 -3.82 4.37 -11.28
CA GLY A 121 -5.20 4.86 -11.14
C GLY A 121 -5.95 4.11 -10.03
N ARG A 122 -5.81 2.78 -9.99
CA ARG A 122 -6.38 1.95 -8.91
C ARG A 122 -5.77 2.27 -7.55
N THR A 123 -4.52 2.71 -7.47
CA THR A 123 -3.92 3.21 -6.22
C THR A 123 -4.67 4.43 -5.68
N VAL A 124 -5.04 5.37 -6.54
CA VAL A 124 -5.85 6.55 -6.15
C VAL A 124 -7.25 6.11 -5.67
N VAL A 125 -7.87 5.16 -6.37
CA VAL A 125 -9.15 4.58 -5.94
C VAL A 125 -9.01 3.89 -4.58
N ALA A 126 -8.00 3.05 -4.39
CA ALA A 126 -7.74 2.37 -3.13
C ALA A 126 -7.51 3.37 -1.98
N TRP A 127 -6.79 4.47 -2.24
CA TRP A 127 -6.63 5.55 -1.28
C TRP A 127 -7.96 6.15 -0.84
N SER A 128 -8.88 6.43 -1.79
CA SER A 128 -10.20 6.99 -1.46
C SER A 128 -11.05 6.10 -0.52
N LEU A 129 -10.76 4.80 -0.47
CA LEU A 129 -11.46 3.82 0.37
C LEU A 129 -10.88 3.70 1.78
N VAL A 130 -9.63 4.14 1.99
CA VAL A 130 -8.86 3.90 3.23
C VAL A 130 -8.32 5.18 3.89
N ALA A 131 -8.47 6.32 3.22
CA ALA A 131 -8.08 7.62 3.74
C ALA A 131 -8.88 7.93 5.01
N GLN A 132 -8.19 8.39 6.07
CA GLN A 132 -8.87 8.88 7.27
C GLN A 132 -9.40 10.30 7.05
N PRO A 133 -10.45 10.73 7.77
CA PRO A 133 -10.97 12.09 7.66
C PRO A 133 -9.88 13.15 7.88
N GLY A 134 -9.67 14.02 6.89
CA GLY A 134 -8.66 15.08 6.93
C GLY A 134 -7.21 14.62 6.69
N GLU A 135 -6.98 13.32 6.42
CA GLU A 135 -5.65 12.80 6.15
C GLU A 135 -5.17 13.21 4.74
N THR A 136 -3.94 13.72 4.67
CA THR A 136 -3.30 14.04 3.39
C THR A 136 -2.49 12.84 2.88
N CYS A 137 -2.73 12.44 1.64
CA CYS A 137 -1.92 11.42 0.98
C CYS A 137 -0.54 11.99 0.62
N VAL A 138 0.54 11.35 1.07
CA VAL A 138 1.90 11.72 0.70
C VAL A 138 2.39 10.98 -0.54
N LEU A 139 1.76 9.87 -0.93
CA LEU A 139 2.21 8.98 -2.00
C LEU A 139 2.39 9.66 -3.37
N TRP A 140 1.64 10.74 -3.65
CA TRP A 140 1.58 11.35 -4.98
C TRP A 140 2.84 12.14 -5.34
N ASP A 141 3.52 12.69 -4.33
CA ASP A 141 4.67 13.58 -4.49
C ASP A 141 5.85 13.25 -3.56
N LEU A 142 5.76 12.16 -2.79
CA LEU A 142 6.75 11.75 -1.79
C LEU A 142 8.18 11.78 -2.34
N ASP A 143 8.40 11.15 -3.50
CA ASP A 143 9.74 11.06 -4.10
C ASP A 143 10.35 12.43 -4.39
N ARG A 144 9.55 13.41 -4.81
CA ARG A 144 10.02 14.79 -5.00
C ARG A 144 10.42 15.43 -3.68
N ARG A 145 9.64 15.19 -2.63
CA ARG A 145 9.85 15.76 -1.30
C ARG A 145 11.09 15.21 -0.60
N VAL A 146 11.44 13.95 -0.87
CA VAL A 146 12.64 13.31 -0.29
C VAL A 146 13.86 13.32 -1.21
N GLY A 147 13.75 13.94 -2.39
CA GLY A 147 14.88 14.17 -3.29
C GLY A 147 15.32 12.96 -4.11
N VAL A 148 14.39 12.08 -4.51
CA VAL A 148 14.69 11.00 -5.47
C VAL A 148 15.10 11.62 -6.82
N THR A 149 16.23 11.19 -7.39
CA THR A 149 16.80 11.76 -8.63
C THR A 149 15.85 11.68 -9.82
N HIS A 150 15.14 10.58 -9.97
CA HIS A 150 14.11 10.37 -11.00
C HIS A 150 12.80 10.03 -10.30
N PRO A 151 12.08 11.05 -9.78
CA PRO A 151 10.98 10.80 -8.87
C PRO A 151 9.83 10.11 -9.60
N TRP A 152 9.31 9.04 -8.99
CA TRP A 152 7.98 8.55 -9.32
C TRP A 152 6.92 9.48 -8.73
N GLY A 153 5.67 9.25 -9.12
CA GLY A 153 4.52 9.94 -8.55
C GLY A 153 3.31 9.89 -9.45
N ILE A 154 2.24 10.52 -9.00
CA ILE A 154 1.01 10.72 -9.77
C ILE A 154 0.75 12.23 -9.80
N ALA A 155 0.53 12.78 -11.01
CA ALA A 155 0.25 14.20 -11.18
C ALA A 155 -1.03 14.61 -10.44
N ALA A 156 -1.03 15.79 -9.79
CA ALA A 156 -2.14 16.25 -8.98
C ALA A 156 -3.45 16.38 -9.78
N GLU A 157 -3.35 16.81 -11.03
CA GLU A 157 -4.47 16.93 -11.97
C GLU A 157 -5.11 15.56 -12.23
N ARG A 158 -4.28 14.51 -12.31
CA ARG A 158 -4.73 13.14 -12.51
C ARG A 158 -5.41 12.57 -11.27
N VAL A 159 -4.85 12.82 -10.08
CA VAL A 159 -5.48 12.45 -8.80
C VAL A 159 -6.85 13.12 -8.70
N ALA A 160 -6.92 14.44 -8.92
CA ALA A 160 -8.16 15.20 -8.85
C ALA A 160 -9.21 14.72 -9.86
N ALA A 161 -8.81 14.35 -11.07
CA ALA A 161 -9.71 13.80 -12.08
C ALA A 161 -10.35 12.48 -11.62
N ILE A 162 -9.56 11.54 -11.10
CA ILE A 162 -10.05 10.25 -10.59
C ILE A 162 -10.98 10.45 -9.39
N GLU A 163 -10.60 11.31 -8.44
CA GLU A 163 -11.45 11.61 -7.28
C GLU A 163 -12.77 12.28 -7.67
N ALA A 164 -12.76 13.15 -8.69
CA ALA A 164 -13.97 13.75 -9.22
C ALA A 164 -14.89 12.70 -9.87
N GLU A 165 -14.33 11.73 -10.58
CA GLU A 165 -15.08 10.59 -11.13
C GLU A 165 -15.71 9.74 -10.03
N LEU A 166 -14.97 9.42 -8.96
CA LEU A 166 -15.48 8.66 -7.82
C LEU A 166 -16.63 9.39 -7.12
N ARG A 167 -16.51 10.70 -6.90
CA ARG A 167 -17.60 11.52 -6.33
C ARG A 167 -18.84 11.54 -7.21
N ARG A 168 -18.70 11.54 -8.53
CA ARG A 168 -19.84 11.45 -9.46
C ARG A 168 -20.50 10.06 -9.44
N ALA A 169 -19.71 9.01 -9.23
CA ALA A 169 -20.17 7.63 -9.24
C ALA A 169 -20.82 7.17 -7.93
N ALA A 170 -20.58 7.88 -6.82
CA ALA A 170 -21.24 7.65 -5.54
C ALA A 170 -22.47 8.57 -5.42
N PRO A 171 -23.70 8.16 -5.81
CA PRO A 171 -24.88 8.98 -5.58
C PRO A 171 -25.09 9.17 -4.08
N ASP A 172 -25.39 10.41 -3.68
CA ASP A 172 -25.75 10.79 -2.31
C ASP A 172 -26.78 9.80 -1.76
N HIS A 173 -26.38 9.03 -0.75
CA HIS A 173 -27.33 8.38 0.13
C HIS A 173 -27.73 9.43 1.17
N SER A 174 -28.61 10.35 0.77
CA SER A 174 -29.41 11.16 1.69
C SER A 174 -30.45 10.30 2.40
#